data_AF-W3RQK4-F1
#
_entry.id   AF-W3RQK4-F1
#
_cell.length_a   1.000
_cell.length_b   1.000
_cell.length_c   1.000
_cell.angle_alpha   90.00
_cell.angle_beta   90.00
_cell.angle_gamma   90.00
#
_symmetry.space_group_name_H-M   'P 1'
#
loop_
_entity.id
_entity.type
_entity.pdbx_description
1 polymer ?
#
loop_
_entity_poly.entity_id
_entity_poly.type
_entity_poly.pdbx_seq_one_letter_code
_entity_poly.pdbx_strand_id
1 'polypeptide(L)'
;MLVIRTADTKIVAHELHARYDHLRAVTLIGRTLQKALFAGRSDEVVFWALVHAHYRGGDLCTSTEDQLNFFSPFIIRDPSEMN
;
A
#
# COMPACT_ATOMS: atom_id res chain seq x y z
N MET A 1 2.90 18.53 1.81
CA MET A 1 3.28 17.46 2.77
C MET A 1 2.72 16.16 2.22
N LEU A 2 3.60 15.22 1.90
CA LEU A 2 3.25 13.95 1.25
C LEU A 2 2.76 13.00 2.36
N VAL A 3 1.46 12.69 2.40
CA VAL A 3 0.84 11.96 3.51
C VAL A 3 0.33 10.62 2.99
N ILE A 4 1.04 9.55 3.31
CA ILE A 4 0.61 8.18 3.00
C ILE A 4 -0.09 7.64 4.26
N ARG A 5 -1.39 7.34 4.15
CA ARG A 5 -2.20 6.77 5.24
C ARG A 5 -2.17 5.26 5.14
N THR A 6 -1.39 4.59 5.98
CA THR A 6 -1.25 3.12 5.93
C THR A 6 -2.48 2.38 6.41
N ALA A 7 -3.29 2.98 7.29
CA ALA A 7 -4.58 2.42 7.70
C ALA A 7 -5.49 2.10 6.49
N ASP A 8 -5.51 3.02 5.52
CA ASP A 8 -6.34 2.90 4.32
C ASP A 8 -5.84 1.81 3.36
N THR A 9 -4.54 1.48 3.37
CA THR A 9 -3.97 0.48 2.44
C THR A 9 -4.43 -0.94 2.80
N LYS A 10 -4.51 -1.26 4.10
CA LYS A 10 -5.05 -2.54 4.60
C LYS A 10 -6.54 -2.69 4.29
N ILE A 11 -7.32 -1.63 4.52
CA ILE A 11 -8.76 -1.62 4.22
C ILE A 11 -8.98 -1.82 2.72
N VAL A 12 -8.29 -1.07 1.87
CA VAL A 12 -8.42 -1.20 0.40
C VAL A 12 -8.00 -2.59 -0.07
N ALA A 13 -6.92 -3.16 0.47
CA ALA A 13 -6.50 -4.53 0.15
C ALA A 13 -7.59 -5.56 0.51
N HIS A 14 -8.21 -5.41 1.68
CA HIS A 14 -9.31 -6.29 2.12
C HIS A 14 -10.55 -6.16 1.22
N GLU A 15 -10.94 -4.93 0.86
CA GLU A 15 -12.05 -4.69 -0.06
C GLU A 15 -11.80 -5.27 -1.46
N LEU A 16 -10.56 -5.20 -1.95
CA LEU A 16 -10.20 -5.79 -3.24
C LEU A 16 -10.31 -7.32 -3.23
N HIS A 17 -9.92 -7.97 -2.12
CA HIS A 17 -10.14 -9.41 -1.91
C HIS A 17 -11.62 -9.77 -1.89
N ALA A 18 -12.45 -8.97 -1.20
CA ALA A 18 -13.86 -9.26 -1.02
C ALA A 18 -14.68 -9.06 -2.32
N ARG A 19 -14.28 -8.10 -3.17
CA ARG A 19 -15.09 -7.64 -4.31
C ARG A 19 -14.71 -8.24 -5.66
N TYR A 20 -13.49 -8.72 -5.81
CA TYR A 20 -12.97 -9.13 -7.12
C TYR A 20 -12.28 -10.49 -7.06
N ASP A 21 -12.33 -11.22 -8.18
CA ASP A 21 -11.47 -12.39 -8.36
C ASP A 21 -10.00 -11.97 -8.36
N HIS A 22 -9.12 -12.92 -8.05
CA HIS A 22 -7.70 -12.62 -7.82
C HIS A 22 -7.03 -11.91 -9.00
N LEU A 23 -7.29 -12.37 -10.22
CA LEU A 23 -6.68 -11.84 -11.43
C LEU A 23 -7.13 -10.39 -11.67
N ARG A 24 -8.41 -10.11 -11.46
CA ARG A 24 -8.98 -8.77 -11.61
C ARG A 24 -8.45 -7.80 -10.56
N ALA A 25 -8.36 -8.22 -9.30
CA ALA A 25 -7.82 -7.39 -8.22
C ALA A 25 -6.35 -7.00 -8.49
N VAL A 26 -5.49 -7.98 -8.80
CA VAL A 26 -4.07 -7.73 -9.12
C VAL A 26 -3.93 -6.81 -10.34
N THR A 27 -4.76 -7.00 -11.37
CA THR A 27 -4.77 -6.14 -12.56
C THR A 27 -5.14 -4.70 -12.22
N LEU A 28 -6.13 -4.48 -11.35
CA LEU A 28 -6.55 -3.14 -10.92
C LEU A 28 -5.45 -2.45 -10.10
N ILE A 29 -4.83 -3.17 -9.17
CA ILE A 29 -3.70 -2.65 -8.38
C ILE A 29 -2.55 -2.24 -9.30
N GLY A 30 -2.12 -3.15 -10.19
CA GLY A 30 -1.02 -2.91 -11.12
C GLY A 30 -1.28 -1.73 -12.06
N ARG A 31 -2.49 -1.62 -12.62
CA ARG A 31 -2.85 -0.48 -13.49
C ARG A 31 -2.85 0.84 -12.75
N THR A 32 -3.30 0.86 -11.49
CA THR A 32 -3.36 2.10 -10.72
C THR A 32 -1.96 2.53 -10.26
N LEU A 33 -1.13 1.57 -9.86
CA LEU A 33 0.29 1.78 -9.58
C LEU A 33 1.04 2.34 -10.80
N GLN A 34 0.86 1.74 -11.98
CA GLN A 34 1.49 2.22 -13.22
C GLN A 34 1.05 3.64 -13.58
N LYS A 35 -0.24 3.96 -13.45
CA LYS A 35 -0.74 5.32 -13.70
C LYS A 35 -0.10 6.34 -12.75
N ALA A 36 0.01 6.02 -11.47
CA ALA A 36 0.66 6.89 -10.49
C ALA A 36 2.14 7.09 -10.81
N LEU A 37 2.83 6.02 -11.21
CA LEU A 37 4.25 6.05 -11.58
C LEU A 37 4.49 6.97 -12.77
N PHE A 38 3.75 6.79 -13.86
CA PHE A 38 3.92 7.61 -15.06
C PHE A 38 3.41 9.05 -14.89
N ALA A 39 2.55 9.32 -13.91
CA ALA A 39 2.12 10.66 -13.54
C ALA A 39 3.07 11.37 -12.55
N GLY A 40 4.14 10.71 -12.09
CA GLY A 40 5.08 11.28 -11.11
C GLY A 40 4.48 11.45 -9.70
N ARG A 41 3.42 10.71 -9.35
CA ARG A 41 2.73 10.80 -8.05
C ARG A 41 3.28 9.80 -7.06
N SER A 42 4.40 10.14 -6.42
CA SER A 42 5.15 9.24 -5.55
C SER A 42 4.36 8.72 -4.34
N ASP A 43 3.47 9.53 -3.77
CA ASP A 43 2.55 9.12 -2.70
C ASP A 43 1.62 8.00 -3.14
N GLU A 44 0.96 8.17 -4.29
CA GLU A 44 0.07 7.15 -4.82
C GLU A 44 0.83 5.88 -5.20
N VAL A 45 2.06 6.00 -5.71
CA VAL A 45 2.90 4.84 -5.99
C VAL A 45 3.14 4.02 -4.73
N VAL A 46 3.58 4.68 -3.65
CA VAL A 46 3.83 3.98 -2.38
C VAL A 46 2.54 3.43 -1.78
N PHE A 47 1.44 4.19 -1.84
CA PHE A 47 0.12 3.72 -1.40
C PHE A 47 -0.29 2.41 -2.09
N TRP A 48 -0.26 2.36 -3.44
CA TRP A 48 -0.66 1.16 -4.19
C TRP A 48 0.33 0.00 -4.05
N ALA A 49 1.62 0.29 -3.82
CA ALA A 49 2.61 -0.74 -3.49
C ALA A 49 2.29 -1.41 -2.14
N LEU A 50 1.91 -0.62 -1.12
CA LEU A 50 1.49 -1.12 0.18
C LEU A 50 0.16 -1.89 0.12
N VAL A 51 -0.82 -1.40 -0.65
CA VAL A 51 -2.05 -2.15 -0.95
C VAL A 51 -1.72 -3.51 -1.57
N HIS A 52 -0.79 -3.54 -2.54
CA HIS A 52 -0.38 -4.80 -3.15
C HIS A 52 0.25 -5.77 -2.14
N ALA A 53 1.12 -5.27 -1.27
CA ALA A 53 1.75 -6.08 -0.23
C ALA A 53 0.71 -6.72 0.71
N HIS A 54 -0.19 -5.90 1.27
CA HIS A 54 -1.28 -6.41 2.12
C HIS A 54 -2.23 -7.35 1.37
N TYR A 55 -2.52 -7.06 0.10
CA TYR A 55 -3.37 -7.91 -0.73
C TYR A 55 -2.73 -9.29 -0.96
N ARG A 56 -1.41 -9.39 -1.08
CA ARG A 56 -0.76 -10.70 -1.23
C ARG A 56 -0.76 -11.54 0.06
N GLY A 57 -1.25 -10.99 1.18
CA GLY A 57 -1.36 -11.70 2.45
C GLY A 57 0.00 -12.07 3.06
N GLY A 58 1.06 -11.41 2.60
CA GLY A 58 2.39 -11.55 3.19
C GLY A 58 2.66 -10.37 4.09
N ASP A 59 3.34 -10.64 5.21
CA ASP A 59 4.02 -9.58 5.94
C ASP A 59 5.04 -8.92 5.01
N LEU A 60 5.27 -7.63 5.23
CA LEU A 60 6.37 -6.97 4.56
C LEU A 60 7.66 -7.66 4.99
N CYS A 61 8.59 -7.88 4.06
CA CYS A 61 9.89 -8.40 4.49
C CYS A 61 10.57 -7.37 5.41
N THR A 62 11.37 -7.84 6.36
CA THR A 62 12.04 -6.99 7.36
C THR A 62 12.78 -5.80 6.74
N SER A 63 13.44 -6.01 5.59
CA SER A 63 14.10 -4.94 4.84
C SER A 63 13.14 -3.84 4.37
N THR A 64 11.92 -4.20 3.94
CA THR A 64 10.90 -3.23 3.54
C THR A 64 10.31 -2.53 4.76
N GLU A 65 10.10 -3.25 5.86
CA GLU A 65 9.67 -2.65 7.14
C GLU A 65 10.69 -1.63 7.66
N ASP A 66 11.98 -1.94 7.60
CA ASP A 66 13.07 -1.04 8.00
C ASP A 66 13.13 0.22 7.12
N GLN A 67 12.90 0.08 5.81
CA GLN A 67 12.79 1.22 4.91
C GLN A 67 11.56 2.09 5.23
N LEU A 68 10.41 1.47 5.53
CA LEU A 68 9.22 2.22 5.96
C LEU A 68 9.41 2.87 7.33
N ASN A 69 10.19 2.26 8.23
CA ASN A 69 10.60 2.85 9.50
C ASN A 69 11.43 4.11 9.27
N PHE A 70 12.38 4.08 8.32
CA PHE A 70 13.13 5.26 7.92
C PHE A 70 12.21 6.38 7.37
N PHE A 71 11.18 6.02 6.62
CA PHE A 71 10.19 6.99 6.11
C PHE A 71 9.10 7.36 7.13
N SER A 72 9.14 6.87 8.37
CA SER A 72 8.08 7.08 9.36
C SER A 72 7.69 8.54 9.61
N PRO A 73 8.60 9.55 9.53
CA PRO A 73 8.21 10.96 9.67
C PRO A 73 7.23 11.45 8.58
N PHE A 74 7.13 10.73 7.47
CA PHE A 74 6.28 11.05 6.32
C PHE A 74 5.07 10.11 6.17
N ILE A 75 4.94 9.12 7.06
CA ILE A 75 3.90 8.09 7.01
C ILE A 75 2.98 8.25 8.22
N ILE A 76 1.68 8.37 7.98
CA ILE A 76 0.70 8.31 9.07
C ILE A 76 0.38 6.83 9.30
N ARG A 77 0.96 6.30 10.38
CA ARG A 77 0.74 4.91 10.83
C ARG A 77 -0.65 4.73 11.40
N ASP A 78 -1.15 3.51 11.30
CA ASP A 78 -2.39 3.11 11.97
C ASP A 78 -2.14 3.01 13.48
N PRO A 79 -3.01 3.56 14.35
CA PRO A 79 -2.90 3.41 15.80
C PRO A 79 -2.79 1.96 16.29
N SER A 80 -3.33 0.99 15.55
CA SER A 80 -3.25 -0.44 15.86
C SER A 80 -1.85 -1.04 15.65
N GLU A 81 -0.96 -0.36 14.95
CA GLU A 81 0.43 -0.78 14.69
C GLU A 81 1.44 -0.22 15.71
N MET A 82 0.97 0.56 16.69
CA MET A 82 1.82 1.22 17.70
C MET A 82 1.87 0.51 19.06
N ASN A 83 1.32 -0.70 19.17
CA ASN A 83 1.29 -1.51 20.39
C ASN A 83 2.29 -2.67 20.34
#